data_AF-A0A0G0GWK2-F1
#
_entry.id   AF-A0A0G0GWK2-F1
#
_cell.length_a   1.000
_cell.length_b   1.000
_cell.length_c   1.000
_cell.angle_alpha   90.00
_cell.angle_beta   90.00
_cell.angle_gamma   90.00
#
_symmetry.space_group_name_H-M   'P 1'
#
loop_
_entity.id
_entity.type
_entity.pdbx_description
1 polymer ?
#
loop_
_entity_poly.entity_id
_entity_poly.type
_entity_poly.pdbx_seq_one_letter_code
_entity_poly.pdbx_strand_id
1 'polypeptide(L)'
;MNKYIQKPQCIIDLHGYTVSDTEEVLSELIAENQYSHVRIITGKGLNSENGPVLGDFVKAYLNRRNIRYNQSKIQDGGEGALEVFLSSKN
;
A
#
# COMPACT_ATOMS: atom_id res chain seq x y z
N MET A 1 -23.46 3.24 -13.11
CA MET A 1 -22.32 3.15 -12.16
C MET A 1 -21.05 2.93 -12.96
N ASN A 2 -20.22 3.97 -13.10
CA ASN A 2 -18.94 3.86 -13.81
C ASN A 2 -17.98 2.97 -13.01
N LYS A 3 -17.94 1.69 -13.36
CA LYS A 3 -17.06 0.64 -12.79
C LYS A 3 -15.68 0.67 -13.45
N TYR A 4 -15.05 1.84 -13.58
CA TYR A 4 -13.66 1.86 -14.02
C TYR A 4 -12.82 1.29 -12.89
N ILE A 5 -12.45 0.01 -13.03
CA ILE A 5 -11.42 -0.62 -12.23
C ILE A 5 -10.16 0.17 -12.52
N GLN A 6 -9.79 1.08 -11.63
CA GLN A 6 -8.50 1.75 -11.73
C GLN A 6 -7.45 0.67 -11.50
N LYS A 7 -6.71 0.33 -12.56
CA LYS A 7 -5.59 -0.60 -12.46
C LYS A 7 -4.42 0.17 -11.87
N PRO A 8 -3.74 -0.35 -10.84
CA PRO A 8 -2.55 0.29 -10.31
C PRO A 8 -1.48 0.36 -11.41
N GLN A 9 -0.75 1.47 -11.46
CA GLN A 9 0.38 1.64 -12.36
C GLN A 9 1.59 0.80 -11.92
N CYS A 10 1.69 0.57 -10.61
CA CYS A 10 2.74 -0.23 -9.98
C CYS A 10 2.13 -1.10 -8.87
N ILE A 11 2.66 -2.31 -8.71
CA ILE A 11 2.31 -3.22 -7.62
C ILE A 11 3.58 -3.52 -6.84
N ILE A 12 3.54 -3.29 -5.53
CA ILE A 12 4.66 -3.54 -4.61
C ILE A 12 4.22 -4.61 -3.62
N ASP A 13 5.00 -5.68 -3.54
CA ASP A 13 4.78 -6.76 -2.59
C ASP A 13 5.79 -6.64 -1.44
N LEU A 14 5.26 -6.30 -0.26
CA LEU A 14 5.99 -6.13 1.00
C LEU A 14 5.79 -7.34 1.93
N HIS A 15 5.18 -8.42 1.45
CA HIS A 15 4.96 -9.58 2.30
C HIS A 15 6.31 -10.15 2.78
N GLY A 16 6.45 -10.27 4.11
CA GLY A 16 7.66 -10.79 4.74
C GLY A 16 8.77 -9.75 4.95
N TYR A 17 8.54 -8.48 4.57
CA TYR A 17 9.48 -7.40 4.85
C TYR A 17 9.49 -7.06 6.34
N THR A 18 10.57 -6.45 6.82
CA THR A 18 10.54 -5.81 8.13
C THR A 18 9.84 -4.45 8.05
N VAL A 19 9.52 -3.86 9.21
CA VAL A 19 8.99 -2.49 9.28
C VAL A 19 10.00 -1.48 8.70
N SER A 20 11.30 -1.68 8.94
CA SER A 20 12.35 -0.80 8.44
C SER A 20 12.44 -0.84 6.91
N ASP A 21 12.50 -2.05 6.32
CA ASP A 21 12.54 -2.22 4.87
C ASP A 21 11.28 -1.64 4.22
N THR A 22 10.13 -1.84 4.87
CA THR A 22 8.86 -1.27 4.43
C THR A 22 8.88 0.26 4.43
N GLU A 23 9.43 0.89 5.47
CA GLU A 23 9.55 2.35 5.54
C GLU A 23 10.43 2.90 4.43
N GLU A 24 11.58 2.28 4.17
CA GLU A 24 12.51 2.67 3.12
C GLU A 24 11.81 2.63 1.75
N VAL A 25 11.19 1.50 1.39
CA VAL A 25 10.47 1.34 0.11
C VAL A 25 9.34 2.37 -0.03
N LEU A 26 8.56 2.62 1.02
CA LEU A 26 7.49 3.61 0.97
C LEU A 26 8.04 5.04 0.82
N SER A 27 9.19 5.34 1.43
CA SER A 27 9.81 6.65 1.34
C SER A 27 10.34 6.92 -0.07
N GLU A 28 10.99 5.94 -0.68
CA GLU A 28 11.50 6.01 -2.06
C GLU A 28 10.34 6.15 -3.05
N LEU A 29 9.31 5.30 -2.93
CA LEU A 29 8.13 5.34 -3.80
C LEU A 29 7.50 6.74 -3.87
N ILE A 30 7.36 7.39 -2.72
CA ILE A 30 6.75 8.72 -2.63
C ILE A 30 7.72 9.79 -3.15
N ALA A 31 9.01 9.68 -2.85
CA ALA A 31 10.04 10.63 -3.28
C ALA A 31 10.25 10.62 -4.79
N GLU A 32 10.24 9.43 -5.41
CA GLU A 32 10.36 9.27 -6.86
C GLU A 32 9.15 9.88 -7.59
N ASN A 33 7.97 9.87 -6.98
CA ASN A 33 6.73 10.44 -7.51
C ASN A 33 6.43 9.99 -8.96
N GLN A 34 6.82 8.76 -9.32
CA GLN A 34 6.65 8.20 -10.67
C GLN A 34 5.23 7.71 -10.94
N TYR A 35 4.51 7.33 -9.88
CA TYR A 35 3.20 6.71 -9.97
C TYR A 35 2.17 7.54 -9.22
N SER A 36 0.99 7.71 -9.82
CA SER A 36 -0.17 8.34 -9.18
C SER A 36 -1.09 7.32 -8.50
N HIS A 37 -1.03 6.05 -8.91
CA HIS A 37 -1.79 4.95 -8.32
C HIS A 37 -0.92 3.69 -8.18
N VAL A 38 -0.75 3.21 -6.95
CA VAL A 38 0.08 2.05 -6.59
C VAL A 38 -0.73 1.08 -5.74
N ARG A 39 -0.58 -0.22 -5.96
CA ARG A 39 -1.08 -1.25 -5.04
C ARG A 39 0.04 -1.75 -4.15
N ILE A 40 -0.18 -1.75 -2.85
CA ILE A 40 0.78 -2.22 -1.85
C ILE A 40 0.21 -3.47 -1.19
N ILE A 41 0.89 -4.60 -1.34
CA ILE A 41 0.53 -5.87 -0.72
C ILE A 41 1.38 -6.01 0.54
N THR A 42 0.74 -6.15 1.70
CA THR A 42 1.41 -6.31 3.01
C THR A 42 1.24 -7.71 3.59
N GLY A 43 0.37 -8.51 2.98
CA GLY A 43 -0.07 -9.79 3.53
C GLY A 43 -1.16 -9.62 4.59
N LYS A 44 -1.88 -10.70 4.89
CA LYS A 44 -3.03 -10.67 5.82
C LYS A 44 -2.64 -10.85 7.30
N GLY A 45 -1.35 -11.07 7.60
CA GLY A 45 -0.88 -11.34 8.97
C GLY A 45 -1.41 -12.64 9.59
N LEU A 46 -1.94 -13.58 8.78
CA LEU A 46 -2.57 -14.82 9.27
C LEU A 46 -1.57 -15.81 9.90
N ASN A 47 -0.28 -15.67 9.61
CA ASN A 47 0.80 -16.55 10.09
C ASN A 47 1.85 -15.83 10.96
N SER A 48 1.65 -14.56 11.27
CA SER A 48 2.58 -13.79 12.11
C SER A 48 2.12 -13.83 13.57
N GLU A 49 3.01 -14.18 14.50
CA GLU A 49 2.72 -14.20 15.95
C GLU A 49 2.12 -12.88 16.47
N ASN A 50 2.49 -11.75 15.86
CA ASN A 50 2.07 -10.41 16.27
C ASN A 50 0.92 -9.82 15.41
N GLY A 51 0.24 -10.61 14.57
CA GLY A 51 -0.81 -10.12 13.66
C GLY A 51 -0.28 -9.25 12.50
N PRO A 52 -1.14 -8.52 11.75
CA PRO A 52 -0.78 -7.81 10.51
C PRO A 52 0.02 -6.52 10.74
N VAL A 53 1.19 -6.63 11.36
CA VAL A 53 2.08 -5.51 11.74
C VAL A 53 2.35 -4.57 10.56
N LEU A 54 2.66 -5.11 9.38
CA LEU A 54 2.96 -4.30 8.20
C LEU A 54 1.73 -3.55 7.69
N GLY A 55 0.56 -4.20 7.64
CA GLY A 55 -0.67 -3.57 7.18
C GLY A 55 -1.02 -2.35 8.03
N ASP A 56 -0.87 -2.45 9.35
CA ASP A 56 -1.13 -1.34 10.28
C ASP A 56 -0.04 -0.25 10.21
N PHE A 57 1.22 -0.66 10.07
CA PHE A 57 2.32 0.27 9.85
C PHE A 57 2.11 1.11 8.58
N VAL A 58 1.81 0.48 7.44
CA VAL A 58 1.60 1.18 6.16
C VAL A 58 0.43 2.16 6.27
N LYS A 59 -0.71 1.75 6.85
CA LYS A 59 -1.84 2.66 7.08
C LYS A 59 -1.43 3.88 7.93
N ALA A 60 -0.74 3.65 9.05
CA ALA A 60 -0.27 4.73 9.92
C ALA A 60 0.75 5.66 9.22
N TYR A 61 1.62 5.11 8.38
CA TYR A 61 2.60 5.85 7.59
C TYR A 61 1.91 6.77 6.56
N LEU A 62 0.91 6.26 5.84
CA LEU A 62 0.14 7.01 4.84
C LEU A 62 -0.73 8.10 5.50
N ASN A 63 -1.40 7.77 6.60
CA ASN A 63 -2.22 8.74 7.36
C ASN A 63 -1.39 9.92 7.87
N ARG A 64 -0.18 9.67 8.41
CA ARG A 64 0.73 10.73 8.86
C ARG A 64 1.13 11.71 7.76
N ARG A 65 1.06 11.29 6.49
CA ARG A 65 1.38 12.10 5.31
C ARG A 65 0.15 12.61 4.58
N ASN A 66 -1.05 12.37 5.11
CA ASN A 66 -2.34 12.68 4.47
C ASN A 66 -2.47 12.08 3.06
N ILE A 67 -1.87 10.90 2.83
CA ILE A 67 -1.95 10.20 1.55
C ILE A 67 -3.22 9.36 1.51
N ARG A 68 -3.99 9.51 0.43
CA ARG A 68 -5.24 8.77 0.24
C ARG A 68 -4.96 7.31 -0.11
N TYR A 69 -5.70 6.41 0.52
CA TYR A 69 -5.71 4.99 0.15
C TYR A 69 -7.09 4.36 0.37
N ASN A 70 -7.31 3.20 -0.24
CA ASN A 70 -8.45 2.31 0.00
C ASN A 70 -7.96 0.88 0.21
N GLN A 71 -8.75 0.04 0.87
CA GLN A 71 -8.50 -1.40 0.85
C GLN A 71 -8.70 -1.95 -0.57
N SER A 72 -7.83 -2.85 -1.01
CA SER A 72 -7.99 -3.54 -2.29
C SER A 72 -9.20 -4.48 -2.26
N LYS A 73 -9.73 -4.81 -3.45
CA LYS A 73 -10.81 -5.81 -3.57
C LYS A 73 -10.33 -7.17 -3.09
N ILE A 74 -11.27 -8.03 -2.69
CA ILE A 74 -10.97 -9.40 -2.21
C ILE A 74 -10.10 -10.17 -3.23
N GLN A 75 -10.43 -10.09 -4.53
CA GLN A 75 -9.67 -10.71 -5.63
C GLN A 75 -8.26 -10.16 -5.84
N ASP A 76 -7.98 -8.97 -5.29
CA ASP A 76 -6.74 -8.20 -5.46
C ASP A 76 -5.91 -8.16 -4.16
N GLY A 77 -6.23 -8.99 -3.18
CA GLY A 77 -5.53 -9.09 -1.88
C GLY A 77 -6.39 -8.73 -0.67
N GLY A 78 -7.53 -8.08 -0.86
CA GLY A 78 -8.48 -7.75 0.21
C GLY A 78 -7.81 -6.96 1.33
N GLU A 79 -7.99 -7.40 2.57
CA GLU A 79 -7.41 -6.78 3.77
C GLU A 79 -5.88 -6.76 3.79
N GLY A 80 -5.23 -7.64 3.00
CA GLY A 80 -3.77 -7.70 2.88
C GLY A 80 -3.19 -6.79 1.81
N ALA A 81 -4.01 -5.95 1.17
CA ALA A 81 -3.55 -5.03 0.13
C ALA A 81 -4.27 -3.68 0.17
N LEU A 82 -3.55 -2.62 -0.21
CA LEU A 82 -4.03 -1.24 -0.23
C LEU A 82 -3.85 -0.64 -1.63
N GLU A 83 -4.87 0.05 -2.12
CA GLU A 83 -4.79 0.94 -3.28
C GLU A 83 -4.41 2.34 -2.80
N VAL A 84 -3.22 2.81 -3.15
CA VAL A 84 -2.65 4.09 -2.70
C VAL A 84 -2.66 5.09 -3.86
N PHE A 85 -3.14 6.31 -3.59
CA PHE A 85 -3.27 7.38 -4.57
C PHE A 85 -2.33 8.53 -4.20
N LEU A 86 -1.27 8.66 -4.97
CA LEU A 86 -0.25 9.69 -4.81
C LEU A 86 -0.63 10.89 -5.68
N SER A 87 -0.63 12.08 -5.10
CA SER A 87 -0.80 13.31 -5.89
C SER A 87 0.51 13.58 -6.62
N SER A 88 0.56 13.25 -7.91
CA SER A 88 1.60 13.80 -8.77
C SER A 88 1.43 15.31 -8.74
N LYS A 89 2.41 16.04 -8.19
CA LYS A 89 2.49 17.47 -8.45
C LYS A 89 2.78 17.61 -9.95
N ASN A 90 1.77 18.03 -10.71
CA ASN A 90 1.97 18.62 -12.04
C ASN A 90 2.96 19.79 -11.94
#